data_AF-A0A653ISG8-F1
#
_entry.id   AF-A0A653ISG8-F1
#
_cell.length_a   1.000
_cell.length_b   1.000
_cell.length_c   1.000
_cell.angle_alpha   90.00
_cell.angle_beta   90.00
_cell.angle_gamma   90.00
#
_symmetry.space_group_name_H-M   'P 1'
#
loop_
_entity.id
_entity.type
_entity.pdbx_description
1 polymer ?
#
loop_
_entity_poly.entity_id
_entity_poly.type
_entity_poly.pdbx_seq_one_letter_code
_entity_poly.pdbx_strand_id
1 'polypeptide(L)'
;MVAAIWKSWKKPLDELSDDEIGQLVVQNTGYPYLLDVLWPKLNADPLFDGGYYPGDVLSNLIRAEAAIWVDRLDYKAELASFYFRALDCPDDENDAFRESLGLQGSSSRQ
;
A
#
# COMPACT_ATOMS: atom_id res chain seq x y z
N MET A 1 22.46 -4.43 -2.07
CA MET A 1 21.34 -3.47 -2.06
C MET A 1 21.03 -2.88 -3.44
N VAL A 2 22.00 -2.63 -4.33
CA VAL A 2 21.73 -2.06 -5.67
C VAL A 2 21.36 -3.11 -6.75
N ALA A 3 21.79 -4.36 -6.59
CA ALA A 3 21.59 -5.42 -7.59
C ALA A 3 20.15 -5.95 -7.69
N ALA A 4 19.36 -5.88 -6.61
CA ALA A 4 17.95 -6.28 -6.61
C ALA A 4 17.08 -5.31 -7.42
N ILE A 5 17.44 -4.01 -7.37
CA ILE A 5 16.71 -2.92 -8.03
C ILE A 5 16.80 -3.06 -9.57
N TRP A 6 17.97 -3.42 -10.11
CA TRP A 6 18.16 -3.62 -11.55
C TRP A 6 17.48 -4.87 -12.12
N LYS A 7 17.27 -5.90 -11.30
CA LYS A 7 16.58 -7.12 -11.74
C LYS A 7 15.08 -6.90 -11.88
N SER A 8 14.49 -6.07 -11.02
CA SER A 8 13.08 -5.70 -11.05
C SER A 8 12.72 -4.88 -12.30
N TRP A 9 13.65 -4.06 -12.81
CA TRP A 9 13.44 -3.27 -14.04
C TRP A 9 13.39 -4.07 -15.35
N LYS A 10 13.68 -5.39 -15.31
CA LYS A 10 13.59 -6.28 -16.49
C LYS A 10 12.39 -7.23 -16.44
N LYS A 11 11.65 -7.25 -15.34
CA LYS A 11 10.39 -7.97 -15.25
C LYS A 11 9.27 -7.03 -15.71
N PRO A 12 8.31 -7.51 -16.51
CA PRO A 12 7.10 -6.75 -16.71
C PRO A 12 6.40 -6.60 -15.34
N LEU A 13 5.71 -5.48 -15.12
CA LEU A 13 5.18 -5.10 -13.81
C LEU A 13 4.24 -6.15 -13.19
N ASP A 14 3.63 -7.00 -14.02
CA ASP A 14 2.78 -8.13 -13.65
C ASP A 14 3.54 -9.35 -13.09
N GLU A 15 4.86 -9.40 -13.24
CA GLU A 15 5.71 -10.48 -12.71
C GLU A 15 6.45 -10.09 -11.41
N LEU A 16 6.20 -8.89 -10.87
CA LEU A 16 6.75 -8.47 -9.58
C LEU A 16 6.07 -9.25 -8.45
N SER A 17 6.86 -9.71 -7.48
CA SER A 17 6.30 -10.26 -6.25
C SER A 17 5.68 -9.16 -5.39
N ASP A 18 4.82 -9.55 -4.46
CA ASP A 18 4.16 -8.61 -3.55
C ASP A 18 5.19 -7.79 -2.74
N ASP A 19 6.24 -8.45 -2.24
CA ASP A 19 7.38 -7.78 -1.59
C ASP A 19 8.12 -6.77 -2.50
N GLU A 20 8.31 -7.10 -3.79
CA GLU A 20 8.98 -6.21 -4.75
C GLU A 20 8.12 -4.97 -5.00
N ILE A 21 6.79 -5.15 -5.06
CA ILE A 21 5.81 -4.08 -5.20
C ILE A 21 5.82 -3.16 -3.97
N GLY A 22 5.76 -3.71 -2.75
CA GLY A 22 5.83 -2.92 -1.51
C GLY A 22 7.12 -2.11 -1.41
N GLN A 23 8.26 -2.68 -1.84
CA GLN A 23 9.53 -1.94 -1.91
C GLN A 23 9.48 -0.75 -2.87
N LEU A 24 8.82 -0.87 -4.02
CA LEU A 24 8.67 0.23 -4.97
C LEU A 24 7.76 1.35 -4.43
N VAL A 25 6.72 0.96 -3.67
CA VAL A 25 5.84 1.91 -2.97
C VAL A 25 6.64 2.73 -1.96
N VAL A 26 7.41 2.07 -1.08
CA VAL A 26 8.26 2.76 -0.08
C VAL A 26 9.31 3.67 -0.74
N GLN A 27 9.83 3.27 -1.90
CA GLN A 27 10.80 4.07 -2.66
C GLN A 27 10.17 5.20 -3.48
N ASN A 28 8.84 5.37 -3.44
CA ASN A 28 8.11 6.34 -4.25
C ASN A 28 8.46 6.28 -5.75
N THR A 29 8.72 5.08 -6.28
CA THR A 29 9.25 4.88 -7.64
C THR A 29 8.29 4.04 -8.48
N GLY A 30 8.20 4.32 -9.79
CA GLY A 30 7.35 3.56 -10.71
C GLY A 30 5.95 4.14 -10.90
N TYR A 31 5.64 5.26 -10.24
CA TYR A 31 4.43 6.03 -10.48
C TYR A 31 4.45 6.71 -11.86
N PRO A 32 3.30 6.80 -12.55
CA PRO A 32 1.97 6.39 -12.10
C PRO A 32 1.64 4.90 -12.33
N TYR A 33 2.40 4.18 -13.15
CA TYR A 33 2.09 2.81 -13.57
C TYR A 33 2.03 1.79 -12.43
N LEU A 34 2.79 2.02 -11.35
CA LEU A 34 2.72 1.21 -10.15
C LEU A 34 1.30 1.21 -9.55
N LEU A 35 0.56 2.32 -9.64
CA LEU A 35 -0.82 2.38 -9.16
C LEU A 35 -1.73 1.43 -9.92
N ASP A 36 -1.56 1.32 -11.24
CA ASP A 36 -2.37 0.45 -12.09
C ASP A 36 -2.17 -1.04 -11.71
N VAL A 37 -1.01 -1.39 -11.15
CA VAL A 37 -0.68 -2.74 -10.65
C VAL A 37 -1.25 -2.96 -9.24
N LEU A 38 -1.20 -1.92 -8.41
CA LEU A 38 -1.68 -1.96 -7.02
C LEU A 38 -3.19 -1.98 -6.92
N TRP A 39 -3.89 -1.26 -7.81
CA TRP A 39 -5.34 -1.08 -7.72
C TRP A 39 -6.13 -2.39 -7.67
N PRO A 40 -5.87 -3.36 -8.57
CA PRO A 40 -6.55 -4.65 -8.52
C PRO A 40 -6.27 -5.43 -7.23
N LYS A 41 -5.04 -5.31 -6.69
CA LYS A 41 -4.62 -5.97 -5.44
C LYS A 41 -5.34 -5.37 -4.24
N LEU A 42 -5.33 -4.04 -4.10
CA LEU A 42 -6.04 -3.31 -3.04
C LEU A 42 -7.57 -3.50 -3.12
N ASN A 43 -8.10 -3.63 -4.33
CA ASN A 43 -9.53 -3.87 -4.51
C ASN A 43 -9.94 -5.27 -4.05
N ALA A 44 -9.09 -6.28 -4.30
CA ALA A 44 -9.28 -7.64 -3.83
C ALA A 44 -9.08 -7.75 -2.32
N ASP A 45 -7.99 -7.17 -1.81
CA ASP A 45 -7.61 -7.16 -0.40
C ASP A 45 -7.10 -5.76 0.02
N PRO A 46 -7.87 -5.00 0.82
CA PRO A 46 -7.46 -3.68 1.28
C PRO A 46 -6.28 -3.72 2.27
N LEU A 47 -6.00 -4.88 2.88
CA LEU A 47 -4.85 -5.12 3.77
C LEU A 47 -3.70 -5.82 3.06
N PHE A 48 -3.62 -5.69 1.72
CA PHE A 48 -2.53 -6.22 0.91
C PHE A 48 -1.16 -5.96 1.55
N ASP A 49 -0.41 -7.04 1.79
CA ASP A 49 0.91 -7.03 2.43
C ASP A 49 2.01 -6.92 1.37
N GLY A 50 2.73 -5.80 1.40
CA GLY A 50 3.90 -5.50 0.57
C GLY A 50 5.23 -5.97 1.16
N GLY A 51 5.21 -6.85 2.18
CA GLY A 51 6.38 -7.45 2.80
C GLY A 51 6.84 -6.78 4.10
N TYR A 52 6.00 -5.91 4.69
CA TYR A 52 6.27 -5.26 5.98
C TYR A 52 5.23 -5.61 7.05
N TYR A 53 3.96 -5.36 6.75
CA TYR A 53 2.81 -5.67 7.59
C TYR A 53 1.53 -5.59 6.74
N PRO A 54 0.43 -6.27 7.13
CA PRO A 54 -0.85 -6.16 6.43
C PRO A 54 -1.33 -4.70 6.33
N GLY A 55 -1.56 -4.23 5.10
CA GLY A 55 -2.00 -2.86 4.79
C GLY A 55 -0.88 -1.82 4.72
N ASP A 56 0.39 -2.21 4.76
CA ASP A 56 1.53 -1.30 4.60
C ASP A 56 1.48 -0.50 3.30
N VAL A 57 1.08 -1.14 2.20
CA VAL A 57 0.95 -0.49 0.89
C VAL A 57 -0.11 0.60 0.96
N LEU A 58 -1.29 0.31 1.52
CA LEU A 58 -2.36 1.29 1.68
C LEU A 58 -1.93 2.44 2.60
N SER A 59 -1.24 2.15 3.70
CA SER A 59 -0.73 3.16 4.63
C SER A 59 0.27 4.11 3.96
N ASN A 60 1.21 3.57 3.18
CA ASN A 60 2.15 4.37 2.40
C ASN A 60 1.44 5.26 1.36
N LEU A 61 0.44 4.72 0.66
CA LEU A 61 -0.35 5.49 -0.30
C LEU A 61 -1.14 6.63 0.38
N ILE A 62 -1.76 6.38 1.54
CA ILE A 62 -2.46 7.43 2.31
C ILE A 62 -1.51 8.58 2.68
N ARG A 63 -0.24 8.27 2.92
CA ARG A 63 0.80 9.23 3.30
C ARG A 63 1.56 9.80 2.11
N ALA A 64 1.29 9.34 0.89
CA ALA A 64 2.01 9.70 -0.32
C ALA A 64 1.80 11.16 -0.70
N GLU A 65 2.83 11.77 -1.30
CA GLU A 65 2.78 13.15 -1.75
C GLU A 65 1.75 13.36 -2.86
N ALA A 66 1.16 14.56 -2.92
CA ALA A 66 0.14 14.91 -3.91
C ALA A 66 0.61 14.70 -5.37
N ALA A 67 1.92 14.81 -5.64
CA ALA A 67 2.51 14.63 -6.97
C ALA A 67 2.29 13.23 -7.56
N ILE A 68 2.22 12.19 -6.73
CA ILE A 68 2.00 10.80 -7.15
C ILE A 68 0.61 10.61 -7.78
N TRP A 69 -0.35 11.46 -7.40
CA TRP A 69 -1.76 11.33 -7.78
C TRP A 69 -2.15 12.18 -8.99
N VAL A 70 -1.25 13.01 -9.53
CA VAL A 70 -1.58 13.97 -10.59
C VAL A 70 -2.17 13.30 -11.83
N ASP A 71 -1.65 12.14 -12.20
CA ASP A 71 -2.10 11.37 -13.37
C ASP A 71 -3.21 10.34 -13.06
N ARG A 72 -3.61 10.22 -11.78
CA ARG A 72 -4.56 9.20 -11.26
C ARG A 72 -5.40 9.77 -10.10
N LEU A 73 -6.12 10.86 -10.35
CA LEU A 73 -6.97 11.51 -9.34
C LEU A 73 -8.19 10.67 -8.95
N ASP A 74 -8.67 9.84 -9.87
CA ASP A 74 -9.71 8.83 -9.67
C ASP A 74 -9.31 7.83 -8.58
N TYR A 75 -8.08 7.32 -8.66
CA TYR A 75 -7.51 6.42 -7.66
C TYR A 75 -7.39 7.09 -6.29
N LYS A 76 -6.98 8.35 -6.25
CA LYS A 76 -6.96 9.10 -4.99
C LYS A 76 -8.36 9.21 -4.35
N ALA A 77 -9.40 9.36 -5.15
CA ALA A 77 -10.78 9.42 -4.65
C ALA A 77 -11.24 8.06 -4.10
N GLU A 78 -10.84 6.97 -4.76
CA GLU A 78 -11.15 5.60 -4.35
C GLU A 78 -10.38 5.15 -3.09
N LEU A 79 -9.23 5.77 -2.80
CA LEU A 79 -8.39 5.44 -1.64
C LEU A 79 -9.18 5.49 -0.31
N ALA A 80 -10.13 6.41 -0.19
CA ALA A 80 -11.01 6.51 0.99
C ALA A 80 -11.86 5.24 1.17
N SER A 81 -12.31 4.63 0.07
CA SER A 81 -13.09 3.39 0.12
C SER A 81 -12.25 2.22 0.62
N PHE A 82 -11.00 2.09 0.17
CA PHE A 82 -10.08 1.07 0.68
C PHE A 82 -9.74 1.29 2.14
N TYR A 83 -9.55 2.54 2.56
CA TYR A 83 -9.33 2.89 3.96
C TYR A 83 -10.49 2.43 4.86
N PHE A 84 -11.75 2.71 4.50
CA PHE A 84 -12.88 2.25 5.30
C PHE A 84 -13.02 0.73 5.31
N ARG A 85 -12.75 0.06 4.18
CA ARG A 85 -12.76 -1.42 4.14
C ARG A 85 -11.67 -2.02 5.03
N ALA A 86 -10.46 -1.46 5.04
CA ALA A 86 -9.37 -1.90 5.91
C ALA A 86 -9.70 -1.72 7.40
N LEU A 87 -10.44 -0.66 7.75
CA LEU A 87 -10.88 -0.43 9.13
C LEU A 87 -12.04 -1.32 9.57
N ASP A 88 -12.82 -1.85 8.64
CA ASP A 88 -13.92 -2.79 8.89
C ASP A 88 -13.41 -4.24 9.06
N CYS A 89 -12.18 -4.53 8.62
CA CYS A 89 -11.52 -5.80 8.90
C CYS A 89 -11.34 -6.04 10.41
N PRO A 90 -11.25 -7.30 10.85
CA PRO A 90 -11.02 -7.66 12.24
C PRO A 90 -9.82 -6.93 12.85
N ASP A 91 -9.93 -6.56 14.12
CA ASP A 91 -8.90 -5.79 14.84
C ASP A 91 -7.54 -6.51 14.88
N ASP A 92 -7.51 -7.84 14.82
CA ASP A 92 -6.30 -8.64 14.79
C ASP A 92 -5.59 -8.66 13.42
N GLU A 93 -6.29 -8.31 12.35
CA GLU A 93 -5.72 -8.24 10.99
C GLU A 93 -5.30 -6.81 10.61
N ASN A 94 -5.96 -5.79 11.17
CA ASN A 94 -5.69 -4.38 10.86
C ASN A 94 -4.94 -3.62 11.97
N ASP A 95 -4.49 -4.30 13.03
CA ASP A 95 -3.78 -3.68 14.17
C ASP A 95 -2.56 -2.86 13.71
N ALA A 96 -1.68 -3.47 12.92
CA ALA A 96 -0.47 -2.86 12.39
C ALA A 96 -0.79 -1.69 11.44
N PHE A 97 -1.83 -1.84 10.62
CA PHE A 97 -2.31 -0.78 9.75
C PHE A 97 -2.79 0.44 10.56
N ARG A 98 -3.62 0.21 11.59
CA ARG A 98 -4.13 1.28 12.48
C ARG A 98 -3.00 1.95 13.24
N GLU A 99 -2.03 1.18 13.74
CA GLU A 99 -0.85 1.70 14.41
C GLU A 99 -0.04 2.61 13.47
N SER A 100 0.19 2.18 12.23
CA SER A 100 0.97 2.93 11.24
C SER A 100 0.38 4.31 10.89
N LEU A 101 -0.95 4.43 11.00
CA LEU A 101 -1.69 5.68 10.78
C LEU A 101 -1.88 6.51 12.06
N GLY A 102 -1.37 6.03 13.19
CA GLY A 102 -1.52 6.70 14.49
C GLY A 102 -2.96 6.70 15.01
N LEU A 103 -3.81 5.77 14.55
CA LEU A 103 -5.21 5.65 14.95
C LEU A 103 -5.39 5.01 16.33
N GLN A 104 -4.37 5.07 17.19
CA GLN A 104 -4.47 4.53 18.54
C GLN A 104 -5.48 5.33 19.38
N GLY A 105 -6.62 4.69 19.60
CA GLY A 105 -7.50 4.92 20.73
C GLY A 105 -7.89 3.57 21.34
N SER A 106 -7.41 3.32 22.57
CA SER A 106 -8.03 2.42 23.57
C SER A 106 -7.62 0.94 23.64
N SER A 107 -6.34 0.60 23.48
CA SER A 107 -5.81 -0.65 24.09
C SER A 107 -4.83 -0.35 25.22
N SER A 108 -5.32 0.42 26.20
CA SER A 108 -4.76 0.46 27.54
C SER A 108 -5.84 -0.01 28.53
N ARG A 109 -5.54 -1.14 29.20
CA ARG A 109 -6.20 -1.81 30.34
C ARG A 109 -7.11 -3.01 30.00
N GLN A 110 -6.57 -4.19 30.23
CA GLN A 110 -6.90 -4.97 31.42
C GLN A 110 -5.70 -5.79 31.89
#